data_AF-A0AAD7MEU5-F1
#
_entry.id   AF-A0AAD7MEU5-F1
#
_cell.length_a   1.000
_cell.length_b   1.000
_cell.length_c   1.000
_cell.angle_alpha   90.00
_cell.angle_beta   90.00
_cell.angle_gamma   90.00
#
_symmetry.space_group_name_H-M   'P 1'
#
loop_
_entity.id
_entity.type
_entity.pdbx_description
1 polymer ?
#
loop_
_entity_poly.entity_id
_entity_poly.type
_entity_poly.pdbx_seq_one_letter_code
_entity_poly.pdbx_strand_id
1 'polypeptide(L)'
;MAFAAVPVMIPQMQDALKQPERWNSDWENIIRNMEDRFTPPVLVDSVALAFAAQPLRRDGSLLEHQGILSNLCRTQALLTGAALTYFAHLDLEERWMKASPDLRGKHILIGLSNACSIARNLHDARVYCGRELTLSHLRSDGRTVLDLLKAVMLPELAMPEEPKLIPHPAWDAFAAAQARGSPNDSEKYALASILTLRTKLICHVIHATLNSFVGVELPTVAVAKYKKKNNPGEPFLGREFGQSVAESMLGVAGAKAQAKENKAAWKERQRSRTEYCSYGGCSKANDGSAKFPRCKKCWDNMQREILYCSTECQKADWKPHHKSICDRASRRQL
;
A
#
# COMPACT_ATOMS: atom_id res chain seq x y z
N MET A 1 -17.97 -27.28 -3.61
CA MET A 1 -18.75 -26.28 -4.37
C MET A 1 -17.78 -25.23 -4.87
N ALA A 2 -17.66 -25.03 -6.19
CA ALA A 2 -16.89 -23.91 -6.72
C ALA A 2 -17.74 -22.64 -6.59
N PHE A 3 -17.36 -21.73 -5.69
CA PHE A 3 -17.95 -20.39 -5.66
C PHE A 3 -17.49 -19.68 -6.93
N ALA A 4 -18.38 -19.48 -7.89
CA ALA A 4 -18.13 -18.58 -9.00
C ALA A 4 -17.99 -17.17 -8.39
N ALA A 5 -16.75 -16.71 -8.22
CA ALA A 5 -16.46 -15.37 -7.73
C ALA A 5 -17.12 -14.38 -8.69
N VAL A 6 -18.21 -13.74 -8.26
CA VAL A 6 -18.82 -12.65 -9.03
C VAL A 6 -17.75 -11.58 -9.14
N PRO A 7 -17.25 -11.29 -10.35
CA PRO A 7 -16.15 -10.36 -10.49
C PRO A 7 -16.64 -8.97 -10.08
N VAL A 8 -15.92 -8.37 -9.13
CA VAL A 8 -16.29 -7.07 -8.54
C VAL A 8 -15.57 -6.00 -9.31
N MET A 9 -16.32 -5.06 -9.90
CA MET A 9 -15.73 -3.95 -10.62
C MET A 9 -15.26 -2.91 -9.59
N ILE A 10 -13.97 -2.98 -9.25
CA ILE A 10 -13.34 -1.97 -8.38
C ILE A 10 -13.27 -0.63 -9.15
N PRO A 11 -13.55 0.52 -8.51
CA PRO A 11 -13.47 1.83 -9.15
C PRO A 11 -12.07 2.07 -9.69
N GLN A 12 -11.93 2.89 -10.72
CA GLN A 12 -10.61 3.16 -11.28
C GLN A 12 -9.76 3.99 -10.30
N MET A 13 -8.52 3.57 -10.06
CA MET A 13 -7.62 4.26 -9.13
C MET A 13 -7.35 5.72 -9.54
N GLN A 14 -7.32 6.02 -10.84
CA GLN A 14 -7.11 7.39 -11.35
C GLN A 14 -8.26 8.35 -11.03
N ASP A 15 -9.46 7.82 -10.78
CA ASP A 15 -10.62 8.65 -10.43
C ASP A 15 -10.56 9.11 -8.98
N ALA A 16 -9.73 8.47 -8.15
CA ALA A 16 -9.54 8.85 -6.75
C ALA A 16 -9.18 10.34 -6.61
N LEU A 17 -8.26 10.85 -7.43
CA LEU A 17 -7.85 12.25 -7.38
C LEU A 17 -8.66 13.16 -8.31
N LYS A 18 -9.21 12.62 -9.41
CA LYS A 18 -9.94 13.43 -10.41
C LYS A 18 -11.38 13.71 -10.01
N GLN A 19 -12.04 12.74 -9.40
CA GLN A 19 -13.46 12.74 -9.04
C GLN A 19 -13.64 12.04 -7.68
N PRO A 20 -13.02 12.55 -6.60
CA PRO A 20 -12.92 11.84 -5.32
C PRO A 20 -14.29 11.46 -4.74
N GLU A 21 -15.30 12.33 -4.86
CA GLU A 21 -16.65 12.08 -4.34
C GLU A 21 -17.31 10.88 -5.01
N ARG A 22 -17.31 10.86 -6.35
CA ARG A 22 -17.87 9.76 -7.14
C ARG A 22 -17.10 8.47 -6.88
N TRP A 23 -15.77 8.54 -6.95
CA TRP A 23 -14.89 7.41 -6.68
C TRP A 23 -15.13 6.80 -5.28
N ASN A 24 -15.31 7.65 -4.27
CA ASN A 24 -15.59 7.19 -2.92
C ASN A 24 -16.99 6.58 -2.81
N SER A 25 -18.00 7.18 -3.42
CA SER A 25 -19.35 6.64 -3.48
C SER A 25 -19.38 5.25 -4.10
N ASP A 26 -18.64 5.02 -5.18
CA ASP A 26 -18.54 3.72 -5.83
C ASP A 26 -17.89 2.67 -4.91
N TRP A 27 -16.86 3.05 -4.15
CA TRP A 27 -16.26 2.18 -3.13
C TRP A 27 -17.22 1.86 -1.99
N GLU A 28 -17.97 2.84 -1.48
CA GLU A 28 -18.94 2.59 -0.41
C GLU A 28 -20.10 1.71 -0.86
N ASN A 29 -20.52 1.83 -2.13
CA ASN A 29 -21.47 0.91 -2.74
C ASN A 29 -20.93 -0.53 -2.74
N ILE A 30 -19.66 -0.74 -3.11
CA ILE A 30 -19.03 -2.06 -3.09
C ILE A 30 -18.98 -2.62 -1.67
N ILE A 31 -18.47 -1.84 -0.71
CA ILE A 31 -18.34 -2.29 0.69
C ILE A 31 -19.71 -2.67 1.26
N ARG A 32 -20.73 -1.82 1.04
CA ARG A 32 -22.10 -2.08 1.52
C ARG A 32 -22.73 -3.31 0.87
N ASN A 33 -22.55 -3.50 -0.43
CA ASN A 33 -23.19 -4.61 -1.15
C ASN A 33 -22.44 -5.94 -1.00
N MET A 34 -21.24 -5.92 -0.43
CA MET A 34 -20.35 -7.09 -0.38
C MET A 34 -19.88 -7.42 1.03
N GLU A 35 -20.48 -6.82 2.05
CA GLU A 35 -20.15 -7.11 3.45
C GLU A 35 -20.23 -8.61 3.77
N ASP A 36 -21.27 -9.30 3.28
CA ASP A 36 -21.43 -10.74 3.46
C ASP A 36 -20.52 -11.59 2.54
N ARG A 37 -19.95 -10.98 1.48
CA ARG A 37 -19.15 -11.68 0.47
C ARG A 37 -17.64 -11.54 0.70
N PHE A 38 -17.20 -10.43 1.29
CA PHE A 38 -15.81 -10.16 1.60
C PHE A 38 -15.47 -10.55 3.04
N THR A 39 -15.77 -11.81 3.37
CA THR A 39 -15.34 -12.39 4.63
C THR A 39 -13.84 -12.71 4.59
N PRO A 40 -13.13 -12.69 5.74
CA PRO A 40 -11.72 -13.05 5.81
C PRO A 40 -11.34 -14.36 5.11
N PRO A 41 -12.09 -15.48 5.25
CA PRO A 41 -11.79 -16.73 4.53
C PRO A 41 -11.78 -16.54 3.02
N VAL A 42 -12.82 -15.92 2.45
CA VAL A 42 -12.96 -15.75 0.99
C VAL A 42 -11.80 -14.91 0.42
N LEU A 43 -11.44 -13.83 1.12
CA LEU A 43 -10.35 -12.95 0.70
C LEU A 43 -8.99 -13.67 0.78
N VAL A 44 -8.73 -14.41 1.87
CA VAL A 44 -7.50 -15.18 2.06
C VAL A 44 -7.38 -16.28 1.03
N ASP A 45 -8.45 -17.04 0.77
CA ASP A 45 -8.47 -18.10 -0.24
C ASP A 45 -8.18 -17.54 -1.64
N SER A 46 -8.76 -16.39 -1.98
CA SER A 46 -8.52 -15.73 -3.27
C SER A 46 -7.05 -15.32 -3.44
N VAL A 47 -6.42 -14.76 -2.41
CA VAL A 47 -5.01 -14.34 -2.45
C VAL A 47 -4.08 -15.56 -2.41
N ALA A 48 -4.41 -16.58 -1.60
CA ALA A 48 -3.66 -17.82 -1.49
C ALA A 48 -3.66 -18.59 -2.81
N LEU A 49 -4.81 -18.68 -3.50
CA LEU A 49 -4.92 -19.29 -4.82
C LEU A 49 -4.09 -18.54 -5.85
N ALA A 50 -4.15 -17.20 -5.86
CA ALA A 50 -3.36 -16.38 -6.77
C ALA A 50 -1.84 -16.53 -6.55
N PHE A 51 -1.42 -16.68 -5.30
CA PHE A 51 -0.03 -16.94 -4.92
C PHE A 51 0.41 -18.37 -5.31
N ALA A 52 -0.42 -19.36 -5.03
CA ALA A 52 -0.16 -20.76 -5.34
C ALA A 52 -0.02 -21.00 -6.86
N ALA A 53 -0.82 -20.31 -7.67
CA ALA A 53 -0.81 -20.40 -9.13
C ALA A 53 0.43 -19.80 -9.81
N GLN A 54 1.33 -19.13 -9.06
CA GLN A 54 2.53 -18.48 -9.61
C GLN A 54 3.81 -19.00 -8.93
N PRO A 55 4.14 -20.31 -9.02
CA PRO A 55 5.27 -20.91 -8.30
C PRO A 55 6.61 -20.24 -8.62
N LEU A 56 6.84 -19.88 -9.89
CA LEU A 56 8.06 -19.18 -10.33
C LEU A 56 8.23 -17.76 -9.75
N ARG A 57 7.20 -17.22 -9.09
CA ARG A 57 7.18 -15.87 -8.52
C ARG A 57 7.08 -15.83 -7.00
N ARG A 58 7.03 -16.97 -6.32
CA ARG A 58 6.91 -17.01 -4.85
C ARG A 58 7.99 -16.17 -4.18
N ASP A 59 9.24 -16.31 -4.59
CA ASP A 59 10.36 -15.50 -4.11
C ASP A 59 10.17 -14.00 -4.34
N GLY A 60 9.64 -13.63 -5.51
CA GLY A 60 9.35 -12.23 -5.86
C GLY A 60 8.25 -11.66 -4.97
N SER A 61 7.18 -12.41 -4.75
CA SER A 61 6.07 -12.05 -3.87
C SER A 61 6.49 -11.95 -2.40
N LEU A 62 7.32 -12.87 -1.91
CA LEU A 62 7.90 -12.79 -0.56
C LEU A 62 8.80 -11.55 -0.40
N LEU A 63 9.63 -11.25 -1.40
CA LEU A 63 10.46 -10.05 -1.40
C LEU A 63 9.62 -8.76 -1.47
N GLU A 64 8.56 -8.75 -2.27
CA GLU A 64 7.61 -7.65 -2.33
C GLU A 64 6.93 -7.44 -0.97
N HIS A 65 6.43 -8.52 -0.37
CA HIS A 65 5.84 -8.49 0.96
C HIS A 65 6.81 -7.94 2.02
N GLN A 66 8.07 -8.39 2.02
CA GLN A 66 9.10 -7.84 2.89
C GLN A 66 9.31 -6.33 2.66
N GLY A 67 9.31 -5.88 1.41
CA GLY A 67 9.37 -4.45 1.07
C GLY A 67 8.17 -3.67 1.59
N ILE A 68 6.98 -4.26 1.56
CA ILE A 68 5.75 -3.67 2.12
C ILE A 68 5.87 -3.54 3.65
N LEU A 69 6.35 -4.59 4.35
CA LEU A 69 6.58 -4.57 5.80
C LEU A 69 7.54 -3.46 6.21
N SER A 70 8.74 -3.39 5.60
CA SER A 70 9.72 -2.34 5.90
C SER A 70 9.17 -0.94 5.63
N ASN A 71 8.38 -0.79 4.56
CA ASN A 71 7.74 0.49 4.26
C ASN A 71 6.64 0.82 5.28
N LEU A 72 5.88 -0.17 5.77
CA LEU A 72 4.88 0.04 6.82
C LEU A 72 5.55 0.52 8.13
N CYS A 73 6.63 -0.12 8.59
CA CYS A 73 7.39 0.34 9.76
C CYS A 73 7.80 1.81 9.63
N ARG A 74 8.36 2.17 8.46
CA ARG A 74 8.74 3.56 8.16
C ARG A 74 7.54 4.51 8.18
N THR A 75 6.42 4.11 7.58
CA THR A 75 5.20 4.92 7.57
C THR A 75 4.66 5.13 8.99
N GLN A 76 4.69 4.11 9.86
CA GLN A 76 4.28 4.23 11.26
C GLN A 76 5.20 5.16 12.06
N ALA A 77 6.52 5.06 11.88
CA ALA A 77 7.46 5.97 12.52
C ALA A 77 7.25 7.43 12.08
N LEU A 78 7.09 7.66 10.78
CA LEU A 78 6.80 9.01 10.23
C LEU A 78 5.47 9.56 10.75
N LEU A 79 4.41 8.75 10.73
CA LEU A 79 3.10 9.15 11.22
C LEU A 79 3.13 9.44 12.72
N THR A 80 3.84 8.63 13.51
CA THR A 80 4.00 8.85 14.96
C THR A 80 4.70 10.18 15.24
N GLY A 81 5.81 10.47 14.55
CA GLY A 81 6.51 11.75 14.70
C GLY A 81 5.65 12.96 14.29
N ALA A 82 4.94 12.86 13.17
CA ALA A 82 4.02 13.89 12.71
C ALA A 82 2.88 14.11 13.72
N ALA A 83 2.26 13.03 14.21
CA ALA A 83 1.18 13.10 15.18
C ALA A 83 1.60 13.75 16.50
N LEU A 84 2.77 13.39 17.05
CA LEU A 84 3.31 14.03 18.26
C LEU A 84 3.50 15.54 18.05
N THR A 85 4.02 15.93 16.88
CA THR A 85 4.17 17.35 16.51
C THR A 85 2.81 18.05 16.46
N TYR A 86 1.81 17.42 15.84
CA TYR A 86 0.47 18.00 15.68
C TYR A 86 -0.29 18.08 17.00
N PHE A 87 -0.16 17.09 17.89
CA PHE A 87 -0.73 17.14 19.23
C PHE A 87 -0.07 18.21 20.09
N ALA A 88 1.26 18.32 20.07
CA ALA A 88 2.00 19.21 20.97
C ALA A 88 1.98 20.68 20.53
N HIS A 89 1.92 20.95 19.22
CA HIS A 89 2.12 22.31 18.69
C HIS A 89 0.94 22.87 17.91
N LEU A 90 -0.03 22.03 17.51
CA LEU A 90 -1.14 22.45 16.67
C LEU A 90 -2.51 22.14 17.27
N ASP A 91 -2.58 21.73 18.55
CA ASP A 91 -3.80 21.37 19.28
C ASP A 91 -4.71 20.42 18.49
N LEU A 92 -4.11 19.41 17.85
CA LEU A 92 -4.78 18.55 16.88
C LEU A 92 -6.07 17.93 17.44
N GLU A 93 -6.03 17.35 18.65
CA GLU A 93 -7.20 16.68 19.25
C GLU A 93 -8.36 17.65 19.41
N GLU A 94 -8.11 18.81 20.01
CA GLU A 94 -9.14 19.81 20.27
C GLU A 94 -9.72 20.38 18.98
N ARG A 95 -8.87 20.77 18.03
CA ARG A 95 -9.32 21.32 16.74
C ARG A 95 -10.10 20.29 15.93
N TRP A 96 -9.63 19.05 15.90
CA TRP A 96 -10.30 17.97 15.18
C TRP A 96 -11.66 17.63 15.80
N MET A 97 -11.76 17.60 17.12
CA MET A 97 -13.02 17.35 17.82
C MET A 97 -14.02 18.51 17.67
N LYS A 98 -13.53 19.76 17.58
CA LYS A 98 -14.36 20.95 17.31
C LYS A 98 -14.78 21.08 15.84
N ALA A 99 -14.08 20.42 14.91
CA ALA A 99 -14.41 20.47 13.50
C ALA A 99 -15.78 19.84 13.21
N SER A 100 -16.57 20.48 12.35
CA SER A 100 -17.87 19.95 11.94
C SER A 100 -17.70 18.61 11.18
N PRO A 101 -18.74 17.75 11.16
CA PRO A 101 -18.72 16.52 10.37
C PRO A 101 -18.39 16.76 8.88
N ASP A 102 -18.84 17.88 8.31
CA ASP A 102 -18.56 18.23 6.91
C ASP A 102 -17.10 18.61 6.70
N LEU A 103 -16.51 19.39 7.60
CA LEU A 103 -15.09 19.74 7.53
C LEU A 103 -14.21 18.49 7.68
N ARG A 104 -14.53 17.62 8.65
CA ARG A 104 -13.85 16.31 8.80
C ARG A 104 -14.01 15.46 7.54
N GLY A 105 -15.22 15.38 7.01
CA GLY A 105 -15.54 14.65 5.79
C GLY A 105 -14.70 15.09 4.59
N LYS A 106 -14.50 16.40 4.41
CA LYS A 106 -13.61 16.94 3.36
C LYS A 106 -12.18 16.42 3.49
N HIS A 107 -11.59 16.51 4.68
CA HIS A 107 -10.20 16.06 4.89
C HIS A 107 -10.04 14.54 4.84
N ILE A 108 -11.04 13.78 5.32
CA ILE A 108 -11.07 12.32 5.21
C ILE A 108 -11.15 11.90 3.74
N LEU A 109 -11.97 12.56 2.92
CA LEU A 109 -12.07 12.26 1.50
C LEU A 109 -10.74 12.51 0.78
N ILE A 110 -10.05 13.60 1.12
CA ILE A 110 -8.69 13.89 0.66
C ILE A 110 -7.73 12.76 1.10
N GLY A 111 -7.81 12.31 2.35
CA GLY A 111 -7.00 11.21 2.86
C GLY A 111 -7.23 9.89 2.13
N LEU A 112 -8.48 9.48 1.95
CA LEU A 112 -8.88 8.26 1.24
C LEU A 112 -8.41 8.26 -0.22
N SER A 113 -8.70 9.35 -0.94
CA SER A 113 -8.34 9.52 -2.35
C SER A 113 -6.82 9.52 -2.54
N ASN A 114 -6.08 10.28 -1.74
CA ASN A 114 -4.62 10.33 -1.83
C ASN A 114 -4.01 8.97 -1.51
N ALA A 115 -4.40 8.34 -0.40
CA ALA A 115 -3.85 7.05 0.02
C ALA A 115 -4.10 5.93 -1.01
N CYS A 116 -5.29 5.90 -1.63
CA CYS A 116 -5.59 4.90 -2.67
C CYS A 116 -4.91 5.25 -4.00
N SER A 117 -4.60 6.52 -4.28
CA SER A 117 -3.89 6.90 -5.50
C SER A 117 -2.40 6.51 -5.51
N ILE A 118 -1.82 6.25 -4.33
CA ILE A 118 -0.40 5.94 -4.12
C ILE A 118 0.03 4.72 -4.97
N ALA A 119 -0.70 3.62 -4.84
CA ALA A 119 -0.37 2.36 -5.48
C ALA A 119 -1.61 1.50 -5.63
N ARG A 120 -1.64 0.67 -6.70
CA ARG A 120 -2.78 -0.21 -6.98
C ARG A 120 -3.06 -1.16 -5.82
N ASN A 121 -2.02 -1.73 -5.18
CA ASN A 121 -2.23 -2.63 -4.06
C ASN A 121 -2.87 -1.93 -2.84
N LEU A 122 -2.62 -0.64 -2.62
CA LEU A 122 -3.29 0.14 -1.56
C LEU A 122 -4.73 0.48 -1.94
N HIS A 123 -4.97 0.82 -3.21
CA HIS A 123 -6.33 0.99 -3.74
C HIS A 123 -7.15 -0.28 -3.54
N ASP A 124 -6.64 -1.42 -4.01
CA ASP A 124 -7.32 -2.71 -3.90
C ASP A 124 -7.49 -3.13 -2.44
N ALA A 125 -6.52 -2.81 -1.56
CA ALA A 125 -6.58 -3.14 -0.13
C ALA A 125 -7.73 -2.49 0.64
N ARG A 126 -8.44 -1.52 0.04
CA ARG A 126 -9.62 -0.93 0.67
C ARG A 126 -10.71 -1.95 0.96
N VAL A 127 -10.80 -3.03 0.17
CA VAL A 127 -11.70 -4.16 0.44
C VAL A 127 -11.43 -4.84 1.79
N TYR A 128 -10.18 -4.84 2.25
CA TYR A 128 -9.78 -5.50 3.51
C TYR A 128 -10.17 -4.70 4.75
N CYS A 129 -10.45 -3.40 4.60
CA CYS A 129 -10.77 -2.49 5.69
C CYS A 129 -12.26 -2.49 6.08
N GLY A 130 -13.14 -3.09 5.27
CA GLY A 130 -14.58 -3.10 5.52
C GLY A 130 -15.13 -1.71 5.88
N ARG A 131 -15.82 -1.61 7.02
CA ARG A 131 -16.44 -0.36 7.49
C ARG A 131 -15.45 0.67 8.04
N GLU A 132 -14.24 0.26 8.41
CA GLU A 132 -13.25 1.11 9.09
C GLU A 132 -12.83 2.32 8.27
N LEU A 133 -12.82 2.19 6.94
CA LEU A 133 -12.45 3.25 5.99
C LEU A 133 -13.63 3.75 5.14
N THR A 134 -14.84 3.74 5.70
CA THR A 134 -16.00 4.41 5.09
C THR A 134 -16.05 5.89 5.53
N LEU A 135 -16.43 6.79 4.62
CA LEU A 135 -16.47 8.23 4.90
C LEU A 135 -17.47 8.54 6.02
N SER A 136 -18.61 7.85 6.00
CA SER A 136 -19.66 7.99 7.02
C SER A 136 -19.17 7.60 8.41
N HIS A 137 -18.45 6.49 8.55
CA HIS A 137 -17.91 6.03 9.82
C HIS A 137 -16.84 7.00 10.34
N LEU A 138 -15.85 7.33 9.51
CA LEU A 138 -14.72 8.18 9.92
C LEU A 138 -15.14 9.61 10.30
N ARG A 139 -16.17 10.18 9.66
CA ARG A 139 -16.60 11.58 9.91
C ARG A 139 -17.57 11.74 11.08
N SER A 140 -18.12 10.63 11.59
CA SER A 140 -19.28 10.59 12.50
C SER A 140 -19.06 11.44 13.76
N ASP A 141 -18.15 11.03 14.63
CA ASP A 141 -17.86 11.68 15.92
C ASP A 141 -16.49 12.37 15.95
N GLY A 142 -15.63 12.09 14.95
CA GLY A 142 -14.23 12.52 14.92
C GLY A 142 -13.32 11.66 15.78
N ARG A 143 -13.86 10.97 16.80
CA ARG A 143 -13.09 10.10 17.68
C ARG A 143 -12.52 8.90 16.93
N THR A 144 -13.28 8.36 15.99
CA THR A 144 -12.85 7.22 15.15
C THR A 144 -11.47 7.44 14.49
N VAL A 145 -11.22 8.62 13.91
CA VAL A 145 -9.92 8.95 13.29
C VAL A 145 -8.80 9.02 14.34
N LEU A 146 -9.07 9.57 15.51
CA LEU A 146 -8.09 9.67 16.60
C LEU A 146 -7.79 8.30 17.23
N ASP A 147 -8.77 7.41 17.33
CA ASP A 147 -8.58 6.06 17.83
C ASP A 147 -7.75 5.22 16.84
N LEU A 148 -8.02 5.35 15.53
CA LEU A 148 -7.17 4.74 14.49
C LEU A 148 -5.75 5.30 14.53
N LEU A 149 -5.59 6.61 14.73
CA LEU A 149 -4.27 7.23 14.89
C LEU A 149 -3.52 6.64 16.09
N LYS A 150 -4.15 6.55 17.25
CA LYS A 150 -3.56 5.95 18.46
C LYS A 150 -3.24 4.47 18.26
N ALA A 151 -4.05 3.74 17.49
CA ALA A 151 -3.80 2.34 17.18
C ALA A 151 -2.52 2.15 16.33
N VAL A 152 -2.24 3.05 15.38
CA VAL A 152 -1.04 2.95 14.51
C VAL A 152 0.20 3.63 15.07
N MET A 153 0.06 4.50 16.07
CA MET A 153 1.19 5.13 16.75
C MET A 153 2.05 4.09 17.47
N LEU A 154 3.37 4.32 17.37
CA LEU A 154 4.39 3.53 18.05
C LEU A 154 4.61 4.07 19.47
N PRO A 155 4.98 3.21 20.44
CA PRO A 155 5.31 3.65 21.80
C PRO A 155 6.59 4.49 21.84
N GLU A 156 7.50 4.25 20.90
CA GLU A 156 8.78 4.94 20.77
C GLU A 156 8.95 5.47 19.34
N LEU A 157 9.72 6.54 19.17
CA LEU A 157 10.04 7.12 17.86
C LEU A 157 11.09 6.31 17.07
N ALA A 158 11.65 5.26 17.66
CA ALA A 158 12.57 4.35 16.97
C ALA A 158 11.84 3.60 15.84
N MET A 159 12.57 3.32 14.75
CA MET A 159 12.06 2.50 13.66
C MET A 159 11.83 1.07 14.20
N PRO A 160 10.61 0.52 14.15
CA PRO A 160 10.35 -0.79 14.69
C PRO A 160 10.85 -1.87 13.70
N GLU A 161 11.32 -2.99 14.24
CA GLU A 161 11.73 -4.15 13.42
C GLU A 161 10.52 -4.80 12.74
N GLU A 162 9.38 -4.85 13.44
CA GLU A 162 8.11 -5.37 12.95
C GLU A 162 7.01 -4.31 13.05
N PRO A 163 6.10 -4.24 12.06
CA PRO A 163 5.03 -3.25 12.10
C PRO A 163 3.95 -3.64 13.10
N LYS A 164 3.36 -2.63 13.75
CA LYS A 164 2.19 -2.82 14.62
C LYS A 164 0.94 -2.96 13.75
N LEU A 165 0.37 -4.16 13.68
CA LEU A 165 -0.88 -4.40 12.95
C LEU A 165 -2.08 -3.84 13.73
N ILE A 166 -3.07 -3.31 13.02
CA ILE A 166 -4.30 -2.77 13.65
C ILE A 166 -5.24 -3.95 13.97
N PRO A 167 -5.71 -4.10 15.21
CA PRO A 167 -6.65 -5.16 15.57
C PRO A 167 -7.96 -5.02 14.79
N HIS A 168 -8.61 -6.14 14.50
CA HIS A 168 -9.95 -6.14 13.90
C HIS A 168 -10.66 -7.44 14.24
N PRO A 169 -11.83 -7.40 14.90
CA PRO A 169 -12.47 -8.59 15.45
C PRO A 169 -12.62 -9.76 14.46
N ALA A 170 -13.05 -9.49 13.22
CA ALA A 170 -13.23 -10.54 12.22
C ALA A 170 -11.88 -11.12 11.73
N TRP A 171 -10.84 -10.29 11.60
CA TRP A 171 -9.52 -10.73 11.15
C TRP A 171 -8.81 -11.50 12.27
N ASP A 172 -8.94 -11.03 13.51
CA ASP A 172 -8.35 -11.66 14.70
C ASP A 172 -8.99 -13.02 14.96
N ALA A 173 -10.33 -13.11 14.88
CA ALA A 173 -11.04 -14.38 14.99
C ALA A 173 -10.63 -15.38 13.89
N PHE A 174 -10.50 -14.89 12.65
CA PHE A 174 -10.05 -15.72 11.53
C PHE A 174 -8.61 -16.20 11.71
N ALA A 175 -7.68 -15.31 12.07
CA ALA A 175 -6.28 -15.65 12.33
C ALA A 175 -6.15 -16.69 13.45
N ALA A 176 -6.92 -16.54 14.54
CA ALA A 176 -6.95 -17.50 15.64
C ALA A 176 -7.51 -18.86 15.20
N ALA A 177 -8.56 -18.88 14.36
CA ALA A 177 -9.08 -20.12 13.80
C ALA A 177 -8.07 -20.81 12.88
N GLN A 178 -7.42 -20.03 12.02
CA GLN A 178 -6.41 -20.52 11.09
C GLN A 178 -5.22 -21.12 11.84
N ALA A 179 -4.74 -20.50 12.91
CA ALA A 179 -3.64 -21.00 13.74
C ALA A 179 -3.90 -22.40 14.32
N ARG A 180 -5.18 -22.78 14.54
CA ARG A 180 -5.56 -24.14 15.00
C ARG A 180 -5.60 -25.17 13.87
N GLY A 181 -5.75 -24.74 12.62
CA GLY A 181 -6.00 -25.59 11.46
C GLY A 181 -4.76 -26.01 10.66
N SER A 182 -3.54 -25.68 11.12
CA SER A 182 -2.28 -25.94 10.39
C SER A 182 -2.29 -25.40 8.95
N PRO A 183 -2.30 -24.06 8.77
CA PRO A 183 -2.43 -23.46 7.45
C PRO A 183 -1.21 -23.76 6.57
N ASN A 184 -1.46 -23.86 5.28
CA ASN A 184 -0.37 -23.98 4.31
C ASN A 184 0.37 -22.65 4.12
N ASP A 185 1.54 -22.67 3.47
CA ASP A 185 2.36 -21.47 3.31
C ASP A 185 1.70 -20.37 2.47
N SER A 186 0.84 -20.73 1.51
CA SER A 186 0.10 -19.77 0.69
C SER A 186 -0.95 -19.02 1.52
N GLU A 187 -1.64 -19.74 2.40
CA GLU A 187 -2.62 -19.19 3.34
C GLU A 187 -1.96 -18.26 4.37
N LYS A 188 -0.82 -18.66 4.93
CA LYS A 188 -0.03 -17.82 5.83
C LYS A 188 0.43 -16.53 5.14
N TYR A 189 0.97 -16.65 3.93
CA TYR A 189 1.38 -15.50 3.12
C TYR A 189 0.21 -14.58 2.80
N ALA A 190 -0.94 -15.14 2.41
CA ALA A 190 -2.13 -14.38 2.07
C ALA A 190 -2.64 -13.57 3.26
N LEU A 191 -2.80 -14.20 4.43
CA LEU A 191 -3.21 -13.51 5.64
C LEU A 191 -2.23 -12.40 6.02
N ALA A 192 -0.93 -12.71 6.08
CA ALA A 192 0.10 -11.72 6.41
C ALA A 192 0.09 -10.53 5.45
N SER A 193 -0.04 -10.79 4.14
CA SER A 193 -0.11 -9.76 3.10
C SER A 193 -1.34 -8.87 3.24
N ILE A 194 -2.51 -9.46 3.49
CA ILE A 194 -3.77 -8.72 3.68
C ILE A 194 -3.68 -7.81 4.91
N LEU A 195 -3.28 -8.34 6.07
CA LEU A 195 -3.18 -7.56 7.31
C LEU A 195 -2.17 -6.41 7.19
N THR A 196 -1.05 -6.66 6.52
CA THR A 196 -0.02 -5.65 6.26
C THR A 196 -0.56 -4.55 5.34
N LEU A 197 -1.18 -4.92 4.22
CA LEU A 197 -1.75 -3.95 3.27
C LEU A 197 -2.89 -3.14 3.88
N ARG A 198 -3.78 -3.79 4.65
CA ARG A 198 -4.87 -3.14 5.41
C ARG A 198 -4.30 -2.09 6.35
N THR A 199 -3.35 -2.47 7.21
CA THR A 199 -2.71 -1.57 8.18
C THR A 199 -2.00 -0.41 7.48
N LYS A 200 -1.30 -0.71 6.38
CA LYS A 200 -0.60 0.28 5.58
C LYS A 200 -1.53 1.30 4.92
N LEU A 201 -2.64 0.85 4.37
CA LEU A 201 -3.66 1.75 3.82
C LEU A 201 -4.20 2.67 4.92
N ILE A 202 -4.57 2.13 6.09
CA ILE A 202 -5.06 2.93 7.22
C ILE A 202 -4.02 3.99 7.63
N CYS A 203 -2.74 3.62 7.76
CA CYS A 203 -1.68 4.58 8.07
C CYS A 203 -1.61 5.72 7.05
N HIS A 204 -1.68 5.41 5.75
CA HIS A 204 -1.66 6.45 4.71
C HIS A 204 -2.90 7.33 4.72
N VAL A 205 -4.09 6.76 4.94
CA VAL A 205 -5.35 7.52 5.04
C VAL A 205 -5.29 8.48 6.22
N ILE A 206 -4.88 8.02 7.39
CA ILE A 206 -4.76 8.87 8.58
C ILE A 206 -3.71 9.96 8.34
N HIS A 207 -2.52 9.61 7.86
CA HIS A 207 -1.47 10.59 7.59
C HIS A 207 -1.92 11.69 6.62
N ALA A 208 -2.51 11.32 5.48
CA ALA A 208 -2.98 12.29 4.49
C ALA A 208 -4.18 13.12 5.00
N THR A 209 -5.07 12.53 5.79
CA THR A 209 -6.19 13.24 6.44
C THR A 209 -5.67 14.33 7.38
N LEU A 210 -4.71 13.97 8.25
CA LEU A 210 -4.14 14.90 9.24
C LEU A 210 -3.35 16.02 8.56
N ASN A 211 -2.47 15.69 7.61
CA ASN A 211 -1.70 16.69 6.87
C ASN A 211 -2.62 17.68 6.16
N SER A 212 -3.66 17.18 5.50
CA SER A 212 -4.67 18.03 4.87
C SER A 212 -5.38 18.93 5.90
N PHE A 213 -5.75 18.39 7.06
CA PHE A 213 -6.43 19.14 8.12
C PHE A 213 -5.56 20.23 8.73
N VAL A 214 -4.27 19.99 8.92
CA VAL A 214 -3.32 20.98 9.46
C VAL A 214 -2.71 21.90 8.41
N GLY A 215 -3.08 21.75 7.13
CA GLY A 215 -2.57 22.58 6.03
C GLY A 215 -1.14 22.24 5.59
N VAL A 216 -0.66 21.05 5.90
CA VAL A 216 0.63 20.53 5.41
C VAL A 216 0.44 19.93 4.02
N GLU A 217 1.33 20.27 3.10
CA GLU A 217 1.31 19.70 1.75
C GLU A 217 1.42 18.17 1.80
N LEU A 218 0.59 17.50 1.00
CA LEU A 218 0.56 16.04 0.98
C LEU A 218 1.83 15.52 0.29
N PRO A 219 2.50 14.51 0.87
CA PRO A 219 3.72 13.98 0.29
C PRO A 219 3.47 13.40 -1.10
N THR A 220 4.24 13.85 -2.09
CA THR A 220 4.24 13.25 -3.42
C THR A 220 4.74 11.81 -3.32
N VAL A 221 3.97 10.88 -3.87
CA VAL A 221 4.27 9.45 -3.78
C VAL A 221 5.46 9.11 -4.66
N ALA A 222 6.59 8.80 -4.03
CA ALA A 222 7.70 8.13 -4.69
C ALA A 222 7.30 6.70 -5.06
N VAL A 223 7.47 6.32 -6.32
CA VAL A 223 7.30 4.94 -6.74
C VAL A 223 8.62 4.43 -7.32
N ALA A 224 9.12 3.32 -6.79
CA ALA A 224 10.36 2.70 -7.26
C ALA A 224 10.22 2.17 -8.69
N LYS A 225 11.28 2.27 -9.53
CA LYS A 225 11.30 1.64 -10.85
C LYS A 225 11.77 0.20 -10.70
N TYR A 226 10.88 -0.74 -10.95
CA TYR A 226 11.30 -2.11 -11.26
C TYR A 226 11.52 -2.22 -12.75
N LYS A 227 12.76 -2.53 -13.17
CA LYS A 227 12.98 -3.00 -14.53
C LYS A 227 12.33 -4.37 -14.64
N LYS A 228 11.21 -4.45 -15.37
CA LYS A 228 10.83 -5.73 -15.98
C LYS A 228 11.99 -6.12 -16.90
N LYS A 229 12.70 -7.20 -16.58
CA LYS A 229 13.31 -8.01 -17.64
C LYS A 229 12.11 -8.49 -18.46
N ASN A 230 11.81 -7.81 -19.56
CA ASN A 230 10.99 -8.40 -20.59
C ASN A 230 11.84 -9.55 -21.14
N ASN A 231 11.82 -10.71 -20.50
CA ASN A 231 12.19 -11.94 -21.20
C ASN A 231 11.20 -12.03 -22.35
N PRO A 232 11.62 -11.91 -23.61
CA PRO A 232 10.71 -11.74 -24.75
C PRO A 232 9.76 -12.92 -25.02
N GLY A 233 9.71 -13.94 -24.15
CA GLY A 233 8.86 -15.12 -24.29
C GLY A 233 8.19 -15.62 -23.02
N GLU A 234 8.26 -14.89 -21.89
CA GLU A 234 7.48 -15.27 -20.71
C GLU A 234 6.11 -14.56 -20.73
N PRO A 235 5.00 -15.27 -21.06
CA PRO A 235 3.67 -14.72 -20.90
C PRO A 235 3.50 -14.33 -19.43
N PHE A 236 3.19 -13.05 -19.21
CA PHE A 236 2.88 -12.56 -17.87
C PHE A 236 1.47 -13.08 -17.54
N LEU A 237 1.36 -14.29 -16.96
CA LEU A 237 0.10 -14.97 -16.63
C LEU A 237 -0.90 -14.05 -15.92
N GLY A 238 -0.44 -13.17 -15.03
CA GLY A 238 -1.32 -12.19 -14.35
C GLY A 238 -1.95 -11.13 -15.27
N ARG A 239 -1.39 -10.91 -16.46
CA ARG A 239 -1.90 -9.96 -17.47
C ARG A 239 -2.95 -10.64 -18.32
N GLU A 240 -2.75 -11.91 -18.68
CA GLU A 240 -3.75 -12.71 -19.39
C GLU A 240 -4.97 -12.95 -18.50
N PHE A 241 -4.77 -13.33 -17.25
CA PHE A 241 -5.87 -13.48 -16.30
C PHE A 241 -6.60 -12.15 -16.07
N GLY A 242 -5.85 -11.07 -15.79
CA GLY A 242 -6.45 -9.75 -15.62
C GLY A 242 -7.17 -9.23 -16.86
N GLN A 243 -6.66 -9.54 -18.07
CA GLN A 243 -7.30 -9.20 -19.33
C GLN A 243 -8.57 -10.03 -19.55
N SER A 244 -8.54 -11.34 -19.29
CA SER A 244 -9.69 -12.23 -19.42
C SER A 244 -10.84 -11.80 -18.48
N VAL A 245 -10.53 -11.49 -17.22
CA VAL A 245 -11.51 -10.95 -16.27
C VAL A 245 -12.08 -9.63 -16.78
N ALA A 246 -11.24 -8.70 -17.24
CA ALA A 246 -11.70 -7.42 -17.76
C ALA A 246 -12.57 -7.58 -19.03
N GLU A 247 -12.22 -8.48 -19.94
CA GLU A 247 -12.98 -8.79 -21.14
C GLU A 247 -14.33 -9.42 -20.83
N SER A 248 -14.40 -10.31 -19.83
CA SER A 248 -15.65 -10.90 -19.36
C SER A 248 -16.59 -9.87 -18.75
N MET A 249 -16.06 -8.81 -18.13
CA MET A 249 -16.86 -7.79 -17.44
C MET A 249 -17.27 -6.62 -18.34
N LEU A 250 -16.35 -6.14 -19.17
CA LEU A 250 -16.49 -4.89 -19.93
C LEU A 250 -16.63 -5.12 -21.45
N GLY A 251 -16.54 -6.38 -21.89
CA GLY A 251 -16.31 -6.73 -23.28
C GLY A 251 -14.90 -6.38 -23.75
N VAL A 252 -14.53 -6.88 -24.93
CA VAL A 252 -13.18 -6.71 -25.52
C VAL A 252 -12.83 -5.22 -25.72
N ALA A 253 -13.78 -4.41 -26.20
CA ALA A 253 -13.56 -2.99 -26.43
C ALA A 253 -13.33 -2.23 -25.11
N GLY A 254 -14.15 -2.50 -24.09
CA GLY A 254 -14.02 -1.90 -22.76
C GLY A 254 -12.70 -2.27 -22.08
N ALA A 255 -12.33 -3.56 -22.13
CA ALA A 255 -11.05 -4.04 -21.59
C ALA A 255 -9.84 -3.37 -22.27
N LYS A 256 -9.87 -3.20 -23.60
CA LYS A 256 -8.81 -2.49 -24.35
C LYS A 256 -8.73 -1.02 -23.96
N ALA A 257 -9.87 -0.33 -23.82
CA ALA A 257 -9.90 1.06 -23.38
C ALA A 257 -9.33 1.21 -21.97
N GLN A 258 -9.77 0.36 -21.03
CA GLN A 258 -9.26 0.34 -19.65
C GLN A 258 -7.76 0.02 -19.62
N ALA A 259 -7.26 -0.90 -20.45
CA ALA A 259 -5.83 -1.19 -20.54
C ALA A 259 -5.01 0.01 -21.07
N LYS A 260 -5.54 0.72 -22.07
CA LYS A 260 -4.91 1.95 -22.61
C LYS A 260 -4.84 3.04 -21.54
N GLU A 261 -5.93 3.24 -20.80
CA GLU A 261 -6.01 4.22 -19.72
C GLU A 261 -5.08 3.86 -18.56
N ASN A 262 -5.10 2.60 -18.11
CA ASN A 262 -4.18 2.10 -17.08
C ASN A 262 -2.70 2.31 -17.48
N LYS A 263 -2.37 2.10 -18.76
CA LYS A 263 -1.02 2.35 -19.29
C LYS A 263 -0.68 3.84 -19.29
N ALA A 264 -1.61 4.72 -19.64
CA ALA A 264 -1.41 6.16 -19.59
C ALA A 264 -1.24 6.65 -18.15
N ALA A 265 -2.11 6.23 -17.23
CA ALA A 265 -2.02 6.56 -15.82
C ALA A 265 -0.73 6.01 -15.18
N TRP A 266 -0.29 4.82 -15.59
CA TRP A 266 1.02 4.30 -15.18
C TRP A 266 2.16 5.19 -15.65
N LYS A 267 2.15 5.66 -16.91
CA LYS A 267 3.16 6.58 -17.43
C LYS A 267 3.16 7.92 -16.68
N GLU A 268 1.98 8.43 -16.34
CA GLU A 268 1.86 9.68 -15.59
C GLU A 268 2.46 9.54 -14.19
N ARG A 269 2.07 8.47 -13.47
CA ARG A 269 2.70 8.09 -12.20
C ARG A 269 4.18 7.78 -12.30
N GLN A 270 4.75 7.63 -13.50
CA GLN A 270 6.19 7.48 -13.70
C GLN A 270 6.88 8.83 -13.86
N ARG A 271 6.17 9.84 -14.37
CA ARG A 271 6.67 11.21 -14.56
C ARG A 271 6.63 12.01 -13.27
N SER A 272 5.59 11.85 -12.47
CA SER A 272 5.42 12.54 -11.18
C SER A 272 6.25 11.94 -10.04
N ARG A 273 7.23 11.07 -10.33
CA ARG A 273 7.99 10.35 -9.31
C ARG A 273 9.12 11.21 -8.78
N THR A 274 9.12 11.40 -7.47
CA THR A 274 10.30 11.86 -6.73
C THR A 274 11.09 10.62 -6.30
N GLU A 275 12.37 10.55 -6.63
CA GLU A 275 13.27 9.50 -6.12
C GLU A 275 13.86 9.96 -4.78
N TYR A 276 14.02 9.09 -3.78
CA TYR A 276 14.64 9.45 -2.49
C TYR A 276 15.95 8.69 -2.29
N CYS A 277 16.83 9.26 -1.46
CA CYS A 277 18.00 8.55 -0.98
C CYS A 277 17.57 7.32 -0.17
N SER A 278 18.23 6.18 -0.39
CA SER A 278 17.91 4.90 0.27
C SER A 278 18.54 4.80 1.67
N TYR A 279 19.50 5.67 1.99
CA TYR A 279 20.12 5.71 3.31
C TYR A 279 19.10 6.21 4.34
N GLY A 280 18.80 5.42 5.36
CA GLY A 280 17.80 5.75 6.38
C GLY A 280 18.05 7.06 7.14
N GLY A 281 19.32 7.48 7.24
CA GLY A 281 19.70 8.76 7.82
C GLY A 281 19.63 9.96 6.87
N CYS A 282 19.20 9.76 5.61
CA CYS A 282 19.11 10.82 4.60
C CYS A 282 17.70 10.89 4.00
N SER A 283 17.09 12.07 4.09
CA SER A 283 15.74 12.33 3.55
C SER A 283 15.76 13.12 2.24
N LYS A 284 16.90 13.21 1.55
CA LYS A 284 17.03 14.02 0.34
C LYS A 284 16.21 13.45 -0.81
N ALA A 285 15.30 14.27 -1.33
CA ALA A 285 14.55 14.04 -2.56
C ALA A 285 15.40 14.38 -3.79
N ASN A 286 15.22 13.63 -4.87
CA ASN A 286 15.75 13.94 -6.19
C ASN A 286 14.85 15.01 -6.81
N ASP A 287 15.42 16.20 -7.00
CA ASP A 287 14.77 17.35 -7.63
C ASP A 287 14.74 17.26 -9.17
N GLY A 288 15.29 16.18 -9.74
CA GLY A 288 15.40 15.96 -11.17
C GLY A 288 16.60 16.64 -11.82
N SER A 289 17.37 17.46 -11.10
CA SER A 289 18.56 18.13 -11.62
C SER A 289 19.69 17.15 -11.92
N ALA A 290 19.81 16.09 -11.11
CA ALA A 290 20.80 15.05 -11.27
C ALA A 290 20.22 13.67 -10.95
N LYS A 291 20.62 12.64 -11.71
CA LYS A 291 20.26 11.26 -11.39
C LYS A 291 21.03 10.82 -10.16
N PHE A 292 20.32 10.32 -9.15
CA PHE A 292 20.95 9.70 -7.99
C PHE A 292 21.79 8.49 -8.42
N PRO A 293 23.06 8.37 -8.00
CA PRO A 293 23.84 7.15 -8.24
C PRO A 293 23.13 5.92 -7.67
N ARG A 294 23.23 4.81 -8.39
CA ARG A 294 22.67 3.52 -7.99
C ARG A 294 23.77 2.53 -7.61
N CYS A 295 23.47 1.62 -6.69
CA CYS A 295 24.37 0.49 -6.44
C CYS A 295 24.44 -0.45 -7.66
N LYS A 296 25.60 -0.49 -8.32
CA LYS A 296 25.84 -1.32 -9.51
C LYS A 296 25.61 -2.82 -9.24
N LYS A 297 26.15 -3.37 -8.15
CA LYS A 297 26.00 -4.79 -7.78
C LYS A 297 24.53 -5.18 -7.57
N CYS A 298 23.77 -4.35 -6.85
CA CYS A 298 22.33 -4.58 -6.66
C CYS A 298 21.57 -4.52 -7.98
N TRP A 299 21.91 -3.55 -8.82
CA TRP A 299 21.27 -3.37 -10.11
C TRP A 299 21.55 -4.53 -11.07
N ASP A 300 22.81 -4.90 -11.24
CA ASP A 300 23.21 -5.91 -12.22
C ASP A 300 22.76 -7.31 -11.77
N ASN A 301 22.96 -7.66 -10.50
CA ASN A 301 22.74 -9.03 -10.02
C ASN A 301 21.31 -9.28 -9.54
N MET A 302 20.67 -8.29 -8.91
CA MET A 302 19.32 -8.45 -8.33
C MET A 302 18.24 -7.68 -9.05
N GLN A 303 18.61 -6.83 -10.02
CA GLN A 303 17.67 -5.88 -10.64
C GLN A 303 16.95 -5.01 -9.60
N ARG A 304 17.62 -4.74 -8.47
CA ARG A 304 17.11 -3.88 -7.40
C ARG A 304 17.69 -2.49 -7.56
N GLU A 305 16.81 -1.51 -7.62
CA GLU A 305 17.19 -0.10 -7.65
C GLU A 305 17.38 0.39 -6.21
N ILE A 306 18.65 0.58 -5.82
CA ILE A 306 19.01 1.27 -4.58
C ILE A 306 19.72 2.57 -4.97
N LEU A 307 19.08 3.69 -4.69
CA LEU A 307 19.52 5.04 -5.07
C LEU A 307 20.10 5.76 -3.87
N TYR A 308 21.18 6.49 -4.08
CA TYR A 308 21.77 7.37 -3.07
C TYR A 308 21.92 8.75 -3.65
N CYS A 309 21.71 9.80 -2.85
CA CYS A 309 21.97 11.15 -3.34
C CYS A 309 23.48 11.43 -3.52
N SER A 310 24.34 10.64 -2.89
CA SER A 310 25.79 10.74 -3.00
C SER A 310 26.50 9.43 -2.63
N THR A 311 27.79 9.31 -2.96
CA THR A 311 28.63 8.16 -2.61
C THR A 311 28.83 8.03 -1.10
N GLU A 312 28.81 9.14 -0.37
CA GLU A 312 28.93 9.19 1.09
C GLU A 312 27.72 8.53 1.75
N CYS A 313 26.50 8.83 1.28
CA CYS A 313 25.29 8.17 1.75
C CYS A 313 25.32 6.66 1.46
N GLN A 314 25.83 6.25 0.29
CA GLN A 314 26.00 4.84 -0.02
C GLN A 314 26.96 4.14 0.95
N LYS A 315 28.10 4.78 1.26
CA LYS A 315 29.09 4.24 2.21
C LYS A 315 28.53 4.17 3.63
N ALA A 316 27.79 5.20 4.05
CA ALA A 316 27.14 5.26 5.36
C ALA A 316 26.07 4.16 5.51
N ASP A 317 25.29 3.90 4.47
CA ASP A 317 24.27 2.84 4.44
C ASP A 317 24.86 1.43 4.29
N TRP A 318 26.13 1.31 3.88
CA TRP A 318 26.75 0.03 3.52
C TRP A 318 26.74 -0.98 4.67
N LYS A 319 27.43 -0.70 5.77
CA LYS A 319 27.51 -1.61 6.93
C LYS A 319 26.17 -1.81 7.64
N PRO A 320 25.39 -0.78 7.99
CA PRO A 320 24.22 -0.95 8.85
C PRO A 320 23.09 -1.71 8.16
N HIS A 321 22.94 -1.58 6.84
CA HIS A 321 21.76 -2.11 6.15
C HIS A 321 22.08 -2.70 4.78
N HIS A 322 22.71 -1.93 3.89
CA HIS A 322 22.80 -2.30 2.48
C HIS A 322 23.60 -3.58 2.22
N LYS A 323 24.67 -3.86 2.98
CA LYS A 323 25.49 -5.07 2.82
C LYS A 323 24.63 -6.34 2.94
N SER A 324 23.72 -6.38 3.90
CA SER A 324 22.81 -7.51 4.13
C SER A 324 21.88 -7.79 2.94
N ILE A 325 21.57 -6.76 2.15
CA ILE A 325 20.76 -6.83 0.94
C ILE A 325 21.63 -7.20 -0.26
N CYS A 326 22.76 -6.51 -0.40
CA CYS A 326 23.65 -6.59 -1.56
C CYS A 326 24.35 -7.96 -1.69
N ASP A 327 24.65 -8.61 -0.55
CA ASP A 327 25.39 -9.88 -0.51
C ASP A 327 24.49 -11.12 -0.58
N ARG A 328 23.18 -11.02 -0.36
CA ARG A 328 22.25 -12.16 -0.46
C ARG A 328 22.19 -12.78 -1.86
N ALA A 329 22.50 -12.01 -2.91
CA ALA A 329 22.45 -12.48 -4.29
C ALA A 329 23.60 -13.40 -4.69
N SER A 330 24.78 -13.23 -4.11
CA SER A 330 25.96 -14.05 -4.46
C SER A 330 25.88 -15.49 -3.97
N ARG A 331 24.90 -15.85 -3.12
CA ARG A 331 24.74 -17.21 -2.59
C ARG A 331 23.68 -18.07 -3.30
N ARG A 332 22.95 -17.52 -4.28
CA ARG A 332 21.87 -18.25 -5.00
C ARG A 332 22.31 -18.83 -6.36
N GLN A 333 23.60 -18.77 -6.69
CA GLN A 333 24.18 -19.31 -7.93
C GLN A 333 25.17 -20.47 -7.68
N LEU A 334 25.20 -21.02 -6.47
CA LEU A 334 25.89 -22.27 -6.10
C LEU A 334 24.84 -23.26 -5.60
#